data_AF-A0A383B633-F1
#
_entry.id   AF-A0A383B633-F1
#
_cell.length_a   1.000
_cell.length_b   1.000
_cell.length_c   1.000
_cell.angle_alpha   90.00
_cell.angle_beta   90.00
_cell.angle_gamma   90.00
#
_symmetry.space_group_name_H-M   'P 1'
#
loop_
_entity.id
_entity.type
_entity.pdbx_description
1 polymer ?
#
loop_
_entity_poly.entity_id
_entity_poly.type
_entity_poly.pdbx_seq_one_letter_code
_entity_poly.pdbx_strand_id
1 'polypeptide(L)'
;MKVLFLYPNHKGMNMLPPAVGLLSACLKRDGHTVQLFDTTHYNSVEIDGEVDDTDSDKSKSDRLMAKPYHNPKEITLKYSNVFEDFRNTVDTFSPDLLALSTTEDMF
;
A
#
# COMPACT_ATOMS: atom_id res chain seq x y z
N MET A 1 -19.52 10.32 -4.51
CA MET A 1 -18.32 10.85 -3.82
C MET A 1 -17.09 10.12 -4.31
N LYS A 2 -15.93 10.76 -4.20
CA LYS A 2 -14.61 10.21 -4.47
C LYS A 2 -13.99 9.77 -3.15
N VAL A 3 -13.67 8.48 -3.03
CA VAL A 3 -13.08 7.89 -1.83
C VAL A 3 -11.67 7.42 -2.14
N LEU A 4 -10.69 7.91 -1.40
CA LEU A 4 -9.30 7.45 -1.49
C LEU A 4 -9.02 6.54 -0.30
N PHE A 5 -8.78 5.26 -0.57
CA PHE A 5 -8.26 4.34 0.43
C PHE A 5 -6.75 4.49 0.55
N LEU A 6 -6.25 4.57 1.78
CA LEU A 6 -4.84 4.50 2.12
C LEU A 6 -4.55 3.13 2.73
N TYR A 7 -3.51 2.46 2.22
CA TYR A 7 -3.01 1.18 2.68
C TYR A 7 -1.49 1.31 2.93
N PRO A 8 -1.08 1.78 4.14
CA PRO A 8 0.30 2.15 4.48
C PRO A 8 1.09 0.92 4.93
N ASN A 9 1.11 -0.08 4.08
CA ASN A 9 1.70 -1.37 4.31
C ASN A 9 3.24 -1.35 4.12
N HIS A 10 3.98 -2.19 4.84
CA HIS A 10 5.42 -2.34 4.63
C HIS A 10 5.75 -3.03 3.29
N LYS A 11 6.98 -2.83 2.83
CA LYS A 11 7.48 -3.45 1.60
C LYS A 11 7.37 -4.97 1.66
N GLY A 12 6.88 -5.54 0.55
CA GLY A 12 6.76 -6.99 0.38
C GLY A 12 5.66 -7.63 1.24
N MET A 13 4.85 -6.84 1.95
CA MET A 13 3.77 -7.42 2.75
C MET A 13 2.57 -7.73 1.86
N ASN A 14 2.66 -8.82 1.12
CA ASN A 14 1.68 -9.19 0.08
C ASN A 14 0.32 -9.69 0.62
N MET A 15 -0.07 -9.30 1.85
CA MET A 15 -1.39 -9.59 2.38
C MET A 15 -2.43 -8.77 1.61
N LEU A 16 -3.45 -9.45 1.07
CA LEU A 16 -4.58 -8.79 0.41
C LEU A 16 -5.41 -8.08 1.48
N PRO A 17 -5.73 -6.78 1.36
CA PRO A 17 -6.56 -6.07 2.33
C PRO A 17 -8.05 -6.35 2.09
N PRO A 18 -8.68 -7.32 2.80
CA PRO A 18 -10.01 -7.79 2.44
C PRO A 18 -11.08 -6.75 2.78
N ALA A 19 -10.87 -5.98 3.84
CA ALA A 19 -11.76 -4.89 4.26
C ALA A 19 -11.80 -3.77 3.22
N VAL A 20 -10.64 -3.33 2.72
CA VAL A 20 -10.54 -2.35 1.63
C VAL A 20 -11.23 -2.87 0.37
N GLY A 21 -11.00 -4.14 0.02
CA GLY A 21 -11.65 -4.78 -1.13
C GLY A 21 -13.18 -4.79 -1.02
N LEU A 22 -13.71 -5.20 0.13
CA LEU A 22 -15.15 -5.25 0.41
C LEU A 22 -15.80 -3.86 0.37
N LEU A 23 -15.22 -2.89 1.09
CA LEU A 23 -15.75 -1.53 1.15
C LEU A 23 -15.66 -0.85 -0.22
N SER A 24 -14.56 -1.04 -0.95
CA SER A 24 -14.41 -0.58 -2.33
C SER A 24 -15.52 -1.12 -3.24
N ALA A 25 -15.85 -2.40 -3.13
CA ALA A 25 -16.94 -3.00 -3.91
C ALA A 25 -18.32 -2.40 -3.56
N CYS A 26 -18.61 -2.20 -2.27
CA CYS A 26 -19.85 -1.57 -1.82
C CYS A 26 -19.99 -0.13 -2.34
N LEU A 27 -18.94 0.69 -2.20
CA LEU A 27 -18.94 2.09 -2.64
C LEU A 27 -19.10 2.20 -4.16
N LYS A 28 -18.39 1.38 -4.93
CA LYS A 28 -18.52 1.35 -6.39
C LYS A 28 -19.93 0.96 -6.84
N ARG A 29 -20.55 0.00 -6.16
CA ARG A 29 -21.93 -0.42 -6.45
C ARG A 29 -22.95 0.70 -6.22
N ASP A 30 -22.69 1.59 -5.27
CA ASP A 30 -23.53 2.76 -4.98
C ASP A 30 -23.20 4.00 -5.84
N GLY A 31 -22.38 3.84 -6.89
CA GLY A 31 -22.05 4.91 -7.82
C GLY A 31 -20.97 5.87 -7.33
N HIS A 32 -20.15 5.47 -6.35
CA HIS A 32 -18.99 6.25 -5.91
C HIS A 32 -17.73 5.89 -6.69
N THR A 33 -16.83 6.86 -6.82
CA THR A 33 -15.50 6.67 -7.42
C THR A 33 -14.51 6.33 -6.32
N VAL A 34 -13.71 5.29 -6.52
CA VAL A 34 -12.78 4.79 -5.50
C VAL A 34 -11.38 4.65 -6.09
N GLN A 35 -10.37 5.12 -5.36
CA GLN A 35 -8.95 4.91 -5.65
C GLN A 35 -8.26 4.31 -4.42
N LEU A 36 -7.16 3.57 -4.64
CA LEU A 36 -6.31 3.02 -3.60
C LEU A 36 -4.90 3.61 -3.73
N PHE A 37 -4.37 4.09 -2.61
CA PHE A 37 -2.95 4.41 -2.44
C PHE A 37 -2.32 3.31 -1.57
N ASP A 38 -1.44 2.53 -2.19
CA ASP A 38 -0.82 1.34 -1.60
C ASP A 38 0.70 1.51 -1.56
N THR A 39 1.29 1.32 -0.39
CA THR A 39 2.72 1.52 -0.15
C THR A 39 3.56 0.24 -0.23
N THR A 40 2.94 -0.92 -0.46
CA THR A 40 3.60 -2.26 -0.46
C THR A 40 4.80 -2.37 -1.41
N HIS A 41 4.85 -1.53 -2.46
CA HIS A 41 5.88 -1.54 -3.49
C HIS A 41 6.79 -0.31 -3.48
N TYR A 42 6.80 0.47 -2.39
CA TYR A 42 7.87 1.45 -2.18
C TYR A 42 9.12 0.76 -1.65
N ASN A 43 10.28 1.20 -2.11
CA ASN A 43 11.54 0.61 -1.70
C ASN A 43 11.86 0.90 -0.23
N SER A 44 11.53 2.11 0.22
CA SER A 44 11.74 2.60 1.57
C SER A 44 10.86 3.82 1.83
N VAL A 45 10.66 4.14 3.10
CA VAL A 45 9.93 5.34 3.56
C VAL A 45 10.79 6.08 4.57
N GLU A 46 10.84 7.41 4.49
CA GLU A 46 11.60 8.24 5.43
C GLU A 46 10.64 8.98 6.37
N ILE A 47 10.73 8.72 7.67
CA ILE A 47 9.87 9.30 8.71
C ILE A 47 10.78 9.97 9.73
N ASP A 48 10.63 11.28 9.92
CA ASP A 48 11.42 12.06 10.88
C ASP A 48 12.95 11.90 10.75
N GLY A 49 13.43 11.66 9.52
CA GLY A 49 14.86 11.46 9.21
C GLY A 49 15.35 10.02 9.40
N GLU A 50 14.49 9.09 9.83
CA GLU A 50 14.77 7.66 9.86
C GLU A 50 14.20 6.98 8.61
N VAL A 51 14.99 6.11 7.99
CA VAL A 51 14.58 5.35 6.81
C VAL A 51 14.09 3.98 7.24
N ASP A 52 12.79 3.71 7.03
CA ASP A 52 12.21 2.38 7.07
C ASP A 52 12.38 1.70 5.70
N ASP A 53 13.25 0.70 5.63
CA ASP A 53 13.45 -0.19 4.48
C ASP A 53 13.01 -1.63 4.77
N THR A 54 12.12 -1.81 5.77
CA THR A 54 11.63 -3.12 6.21
C THR A 54 11.03 -3.90 5.06
N ASP A 55 11.67 -5.02 4.72
CA ASP A 55 11.24 -5.95 3.69
C ASP A 55 10.69 -7.24 4.32
N SER A 56 9.37 -7.33 4.38
CA SER A 56 8.69 -8.45 5.03
C SER A 56 8.84 -9.77 4.26
N ASP A 57 9.01 -9.73 2.94
CA ASP A 57 9.26 -10.93 2.12
C ASP A 57 10.67 -11.46 2.37
N LYS A 58 11.67 -10.57 2.41
CA LYS A 58 13.05 -10.95 2.78
C LYS A 58 13.12 -11.56 4.17
N SER A 59 12.48 -10.93 5.15
CA SER A 59 12.41 -11.44 6.53
C SER A 59 11.80 -12.85 6.61
N LYS A 60 10.73 -13.13 5.87
CA LYS A 60 10.13 -14.47 5.80
C LYS A 60 11.09 -15.49 5.17
N SER A 61 11.81 -15.11 4.12
CA SER A 61 12.82 -15.95 3.47
C SER A 61 13.95 -16.30 4.44
N ASP A 62 14.52 -15.31 5.13
CA ASP A 62 15.63 -15.48 6.08
C ASP A 62 15.22 -16.37 7.28
N ARG A 63 13.94 -16.34 7.65
CA ARG A 63 13.36 -17.16 8.73
C ARG A 63 12.85 -18.53 8.27
N LEU A 64 13.12 -18.92 7.02
CA LEU A 64 12.67 -20.19 6.42
C LEU A 64 11.13 -20.38 6.42
N MET A 65 10.39 -19.28 6.41
CA MET A 65 8.92 -19.24 6.38
C MET A 65 8.36 -19.27 4.96
N ALA A 66 9.22 -19.16 3.94
CA ALA A 66 8.86 -19.21 2.53
C ALA A 66 9.66 -20.27 1.78
N LYS A 67 9.03 -20.95 0.82
CA LYS A 67 9.73 -21.81 -0.12
C LYS A 67 10.40 -20.96 -1.21
N PRO A 68 11.54 -21.40 -1.77
CA PRO A 68 12.10 -20.76 -2.95
C PRO A 68 11.04 -20.64 -4.04
N TYR A 69 10.87 -19.42 -4.55
CA TYR A 69 9.90 -19.09 -5.58
C TYR A 69 10.56 -18.16 -6.59
N HIS A 70 10.32 -18.42 -7.87
CA HIS A 70 10.76 -17.52 -8.93
C HIS A 70 9.53 -16.75 -9.42
N ASN A 71 9.55 -15.43 -9.25
CA ASN A 71 8.44 -14.60 -9.66
C ASN A 71 8.42 -14.52 -11.20
N PRO A 72 7.35 -14.97 -11.88
CA PRO A 72 7.27 -14.92 -13.34
C PRO A 72 7.13 -13.50 -13.89
N LYS A 73 6.94 -12.50 -13.02
CA LYS A 73 6.88 -11.08 -13.37
C LYS A 73 7.81 -10.29 -12.48
N GLU A 74 8.54 -9.35 -13.06
CA GLU A 74 9.28 -8.36 -12.28
C GLU A 74 8.30 -7.41 -11.57
N ILE A 75 8.47 -7.28 -10.27
CA ILE A 75 7.78 -6.25 -9.48
C ILE A 75 8.62 -4.98 -9.59
N THR A 76 8.04 -3.92 -10.13
CA THR A 76 8.70 -2.61 -10.16
C THR A 76 8.53 -1.94 -8.80
N LEU A 77 9.63 -1.72 -8.09
CA LEU A 77 9.65 -0.91 -6.88
C LEU A 77 9.63 0.58 -7.22
N LYS A 78 8.96 1.36 -6.38
CA LYS A 78 8.98 2.82 -6.41
C LYS A 78 10.10 3.33 -5.53
N TYR A 79 10.89 4.26 -6.06
CA TYR A 79 11.99 4.93 -5.36
C TYR A 79 11.69 6.42 -5.10
N SER A 80 10.49 6.88 -5.48
CA SER A 80 9.98 8.20 -5.16
C SER A 80 9.61 8.31 -3.68
N ASN A 81 9.52 9.54 -3.18
CA ASN A 81 9.08 9.81 -1.82
C ASN A 81 7.57 9.53 -1.67
N VAL A 82 7.20 8.64 -0.73
CA VAL A 82 5.81 8.25 -0.46
C VAL A 82 4.92 9.44 -0.16
N PHE A 83 5.39 10.40 0.64
CA PHE A 83 4.60 11.54 1.09
C PHE A 83 4.31 12.51 -0.05
N GLU A 84 5.29 12.75 -0.93
CA GLU A 84 5.06 13.54 -2.14
C GLU A 84 4.08 12.85 -3.09
N ASP A 85 4.24 11.55 -3.31
CA ASP A 85 3.32 10.78 -4.14
C ASP A 85 1.90 10.76 -3.57
N PHE A 86 1.77 10.67 -2.24
CA PHE A 86 0.48 10.73 -1.55
C PHE A 86 -0.16 12.11 -1.72
N ARG A 87 0.60 13.19 -1.49
CA ARG A 87 0.13 14.57 -1.74
C ARG A 87 -0.35 14.75 -3.18
N ASN A 88 0.47 14.37 -4.15
CA ASN A 88 0.11 14.43 -5.57
C ASN A 88 -1.15 13.63 -5.89
N THR A 89 -1.31 12.46 -5.24
CA THR A 89 -2.51 11.64 -5.39
C THR A 89 -3.75 12.33 -4.83
N VAL A 90 -3.66 12.91 -3.63
CA VAL A 90 -4.76 13.67 -3.00
C VAL A 90 -5.14 14.87 -3.86
N ASP A 91 -4.16 15.64 -4.33
CA ASP A 91 -4.40 16.83 -5.15
C ASP A 91 -5.07 16.46 -6.49
N THR A 92 -4.54 15.44 -7.18
CA THR A 92 -5.03 15.03 -8.50
C THR A 92 -6.38 14.33 -8.43
N PHE A 93 -6.57 13.44 -7.44
CA PHE A 93 -7.81 12.70 -7.28
C PHE A 93 -8.91 13.59 -6.68
N SER A 94 -8.54 14.52 -5.79
CA SER A 94 -9.42 15.40 -5.01
C SER A 94 -10.54 14.61 -4.31
N PRO A 95 -10.22 13.71 -3.36
CA PRO A 95 -11.21 12.89 -2.67
C PRO A 95 -12.12 13.69 -1.74
N ASP A 96 -13.37 13.28 -1.62
CA ASP A 96 -14.31 13.76 -0.60
C ASP A 96 -14.07 13.06 0.76
N LEU A 97 -13.48 11.86 0.73
CA LEU A 97 -13.19 11.04 1.91
C LEU A 97 -11.84 10.34 1.77
N LEU A 98 -11.00 10.46 2.80
CA LEU A 98 -9.83 9.63 3.02
C LEU A 98 -10.19 8.50 3.99
N ALA A 99 -9.91 7.25 3.62
CA ALA A 99 -10.18 6.09 4.45
C ALA A 99 -8.90 5.25 4.59
N LEU A 100 -8.45 5.02 5.82
CA LEU A 100 -7.20 4.33 6.11
C LEU A 100 -7.48 2.93 6.69
N SER A 101 -6.81 1.90 6.17
CA SER A 101 -6.75 0.59 6.83
C SER A 101 -5.69 0.60 7.91
N THR A 102 -6.01 0.08 9.10
CA THR A 102 -5.08 -0.05 10.24
C THR A 102 -5.03 -1.46 10.82
N THR A 103 -5.42 -2.45 10.02
CA THR A 103 -5.54 -3.85 10.45
C THR A 103 -4.25 -4.65 10.32
N GLU A 104 -3.30 -4.14 9.54
CA GLU A 104 -2.02 -4.77 9.24
C GLU A 104 -0.85 -4.03 9.90
N ASP A 105 0.37 -4.58 9.81
CA ASP A 105 1.58 -3.88 10.24
C ASP A 105 1.83 -2.69 9.29
N MET A 106 1.98 -1.52 9.88
CA MET A 106 2.16 -0.24 9.18
C MET A 106 3.38 0.49 9.74
N PHE A 107 3.92 1.41 8.93
CA PHE A 107 4.92 2.38 9.35
C PHE A 107 4.28 3.73 9.72
#